data_AF-A0A4R9LZC6-F1
#
_entry.id   AF-A0A4R9LZC6-F1
#
_cell.length_a   1.000
_cell.length_b   1.000
_cell.length_c   1.000
_cell.angle_alpha   90.00
_cell.angle_beta   90.00
_cell.angle_gamma   90.00
#
_symmetry.space_group_name_H-M   'P 1'
#
loop_
_entity.id
_entity.type
_entity.pdbx_description
1 polymer ?
#
loop_
_entity_poly.entity_id
_entity_poly.type
_entity_poly.pdbx_seq_one_letter_code
_entity_poly.pdbx_strand_id
1 'polypeptide(L)'
;MNNQILNPSLHGYEIHHDTCFGCGKENPIGLGADFTFDDQSGEVKFTYNFKKLFNGAPNFVHGGILSTVLDEAMGALCFHLGYIVMTDTMSFKFHKATPVQQEHLIRAWPVKKAKRKVILECELTSTDGQVLYVKGEGAFHILPPRFFSDKLTGGKIAVASELLAVNKLKRAHLFDRISNT
;
A
#
# COMPACT_ATOMS: atom_id res chain seq x y z
N MET A 1 30.10 -6.96 -15.38
CA MET A 1 28.89 -7.08 -14.54
C MET A 1 28.14 -5.77 -14.68
N ASN A 2 26.95 -5.77 -15.31
CA ASN A 2 26.18 -4.56 -15.51
C ASN A 2 25.72 -4.04 -14.14
N ASN A 3 26.37 -2.98 -13.68
CA ASN A 3 26.00 -2.25 -12.47
C ASN A 3 24.75 -1.41 -12.80
N GLN A 4 23.61 -2.06 -13.01
CA GLN A 4 22.34 -1.35 -13.14
C GLN A 4 22.05 -0.70 -11.78
N ILE A 5 22.06 0.63 -11.76
CA ILE A 5 21.60 1.39 -10.60
C ILE A 5 20.12 1.04 -10.43
N LEU A 6 19.80 0.28 -9.39
CA LEU A 6 18.43 -0.01 -9.02
C LEU A 6 17.78 1.29 -8.52
N ASN A 7 16.67 1.65 -9.15
CA ASN A 7 15.80 2.73 -8.69
C ASN A 7 14.86 2.20 -7.58
N PRO A 8 14.42 3.06 -6.65
CA PRO A 8 13.41 2.65 -5.68
C PRO A 8 12.12 2.24 -6.39
N SER A 9 11.36 1.33 -5.78
CA SER A 9 10.08 0.87 -6.30
C SER A 9 9.14 2.06 -6.48
N LEU A 10 8.46 2.09 -7.62
CA LEU A 10 7.42 3.07 -7.90
C LEU A 10 6.04 2.48 -7.74
N HIS A 11 5.83 1.21 -8.08
CA HIS A 11 4.49 0.65 -8.29
C HIS A 11 4.06 -0.37 -7.21
N GLY A 12 5.01 -0.92 -6.45
CA GLY A 12 4.75 -1.83 -5.35
C GLY A 12 4.45 -3.29 -5.75
N TYR A 13 4.39 -3.62 -7.04
CA TYR A 13 4.17 -5.00 -7.51
C TYR A 13 5.45 -5.83 -7.69
N GLU A 14 6.64 -5.21 -7.55
CA GLU A 14 7.91 -5.82 -7.95
C GLU A 14 8.24 -7.12 -7.16
N ILE A 15 7.72 -7.26 -5.94
CA ILE A 15 7.94 -8.43 -5.07
C ILE A 15 6.74 -9.38 -4.98
N HIS A 16 5.67 -9.10 -5.73
CA HIS A 16 4.48 -9.94 -5.75
C HIS A 16 4.44 -10.83 -7.00
N HIS A 17 3.66 -11.90 -6.89
CA HIS A 17 3.31 -12.76 -8.02
C HIS A 17 2.20 -12.11 -8.85
N ASP A 18 2.15 -12.39 -10.15
CA ASP A 18 1.21 -11.73 -11.07
C ASP A 18 -0.27 -12.05 -10.77
N THR A 19 -0.53 -13.05 -9.93
CA THR A 19 -1.86 -13.42 -9.43
C THR A 19 -2.20 -12.84 -8.05
N CYS A 20 -1.40 -11.89 -7.53
CA CYS A 20 -1.66 -11.21 -6.26
C CYS A 20 -3.05 -10.55 -6.26
N PHE A 21 -3.77 -10.61 -5.14
CA PHE A 21 -5.10 -10.01 -5.04
C PHE A 21 -5.05 -8.48 -5.18
N GLY A 22 -4.07 -7.81 -4.59
CA GLY A 22 -3.88 -6.36 -4.69
C GLY A 22 -3.43 -5.90 -6.07
N CYS A 23 -2.18 -6.16 -6.43
CA CYS A 23 -1.54 -5.58 -7.63
C CYS A 23 -1.38 -6.54 -8.82
N GLY A 24 -1.79 -7.81 -8.66
CA GLY A 24 -1.60 -8.84 -9.67
C GLY A 24 -2.43 -8.59 -10.92
N LYS A 25 -1.77 -8.34 -12.05
CA LYS A 25 -2.42 -8.04 -13.34
C LYS A 25 -3.12 -9.27 -13.95
N GLU A 26 -2.67 -10.47 -13.59
CA GLU A 26 -3.21 -11.74 -14.08
C GLU A 26 -4.27 -12.32 -13.12
N ASN A 27 -4.66 -11.58 -12.06
CA ASN A 27 -5.76 -11.98 -11.18
C ASN A 27 -7.09 -11.35 -11.68
N PRO A 28 -7.98 -12.11 -12.35
CA PRO A 28 -9.19 -11.55 -12.94
C PRO A 28 -10.21 -11.04 -11.90
N ILE A 29 -10.07 -11.48 -10.64
CA ILE A 29 -10.93 -11.10 -9.51
C ILE A 29 -10.22 -10.21 -8.48
N GLY A 30 -8.95 -9.88 -8.73
CA GLY A 30 -8.17 -8.98 -7.87
C GLY A 30 -8.54 -7.51 -8.06
N LEU A 31 -7.94 -6.66 -7.23
CA LEU A 31 -8.06 -5.21 -7.36
C LEU A 31 -7.35 -4.72 -8.63
N GLY A 32 -6.18 -5.28 -8.95
CA GLY A 32 -5.36 -4.84 -10.08
C GLY A 32 -4.94 -3.38 -9.96
N ALA A 33 -4.79 -2.88 -8.74
CA ALA A 33 -4.43 -1.50 -8.45
C ALA A 33 -2.92 -1.27 -8.63
N ASP A 34 -2.56 -0.05 -9.05
CA ASP A 34 -1.18 0.41 -9.11
C ASP A 34 -0.90 1.25 -7.84
N PHE A 35 -0.19 0.68 -6.88
CA PHE A 35 0.07 1.30 -5.58
C PHE A 35 1.26 2.26 -5.67
N THR A 36 1.09 3.29 -6.49
CA THR A 36 2.16 4.21 -6.88
C THR A 36 2.66 5.02 -5.70
N PHE A 37 3.98 5.04 -5.52
CA PHE A 37 4.66 5.91 -4.57
C PHE A 37 4.86 7.31 -5.17
N ASP A 38 4.48 8.35 -4.43
CA ASP A 38 4.71 9.73 -4.79
C ASP A 38 5.88 10.28 -3.97
N ASP A 39 7.07 10.42 -4.59
CA ASP A 39 8.27 10.93 -3.92
C ASP A 39 8.14 12.38 -3.42
N GLN A 40 7.19 13.17 -3.96
CA GLN A 40 6.98 14.54 -3.49
C GLN A 40 6.31 14.57 -2.12
N SER A 41 5.26 13.78 -1.94
CA SER A 41 4.52 13.70 -0.68
C SER A 41 5.08 12.66 0.29
N GLY A 42 5.80 11.65 -0.20
CA GLY A 42 6.28 10.52 0.60
C GLY A 42 5.18 9.49 0.90
N GLU A 43 4.18 9.41 0.04
CA GLU A 43 2.94 8.64 0.24
C GLU A 43 2.77 7.58 -0.85
N VAL A 44 1.95 6.57 -0.58
CA VAL A 44 1.27 5.86 -1.67
C VAL A 44 0.05 6.68 -2.04
N LYS A 45 -0.10 7.02 -3.32
CA LYS A 45 -1.17 7.88 -3.82
C LYS A 45 -1.57 7.49 -5.23
N PHE A 46 -2.84 7.11 -5.40
CA PHE A 46 -3.37 6.69 -6.70
C PHE A 46 -4.89 6.91 -6.78
N THR A 47 -5.41 6.97 -8.01
CA THR A 47 -6.85 6.96 -8.26
C THR A 47 -7.33 5.54 -8.53
N TYR A 48 -8.53 5.21 -8.04
CA TYR A 48 -9.08 3.88 -8.22
C TYR A 48 -10.59 3.91 -8.50
N ASN A 49 -10.99 3.17 -9.52
CA ASN A 49 -12.38 2.98 -9.90
C ASN A 49 -12.92 1.66 -9.38
N PHE A 50 -13.80 1.71 -8.39
CA PHE A 50 -14.46 0.50 -7.92
C PHE A 50 -15.50 0.03 -8.94
N LYS A 51 -15.25 -1.12 -9.58
CA LYS A 51 -16.19 -1.73 -10.53
C LYS A 51 -17.54 -2.04 -9.86
N LYS A 52 -18.61 -2.09 -10.65
CA LYS A 52 -19.98 -2.43 -10.17
C LYS A 52 -20.05 -3.75 -9.41
N LEU A 53 -19.17 -4.72 -9.72
CA LEU A 53 -19.11 -6.01 -9.02
C LEU A 53 -18.63 -5.92 -7.57
N PHE A 54 -18.09 -4.77 -7.14
CA PHE A 54 -17.68 -4.53 -5.75
C PHE A 54 -18.81 -3.99 -4.86
N ASN A 55 -20.06 -3.99 -5.36
CA ASN A 55 -21.22 -3.55 -4.59
C ASN A 55 -21.37 -4.36 -3.28
N GLY A 56 -21.61 -3.64 -2.19
CA GLY A 56 -22.18 -4.21 -0.97
C GLY A 56 -23.66 -3.85 -0.87
N ALA A 57 -23.93 -2.56 -0.68
CA ALA A 57 -25.26 -2.00 -0.87
C ALA A 57 -25.46 -1.60 -2.35
N PRO A 58 -26.71 -1.46 -2.84
CA PRO A 58 -26.95 -1.06 -4.22
C PRO A 58 -26.24 0.26 -4.58
N ASN A 59 -25.34 0.20 -5.57
CA ASN A 59 -24.51 1.31 -6.07
C ASN A 59 -23.41 1.82 -5.12
N PHE A 60 -23.12 1.11 -4.03
CA PHE A 60 -22.07 1.48 -3.09
C PHE A 60 -21.11 0.33 -2.83
N VAL A 61 -19.82 0.65 -2.76
CA VAL A 61 -18.74 -0.31 -2.52
C VAL A 61 -18.94 -1.00 -1.17
N HIS A 62 -18.74 -2.32 -1.13
CA HIS A 62 -18.77 -3.08 0.12
C HIS A 62 -17.65 -2.59 1.06
N GLY A 63 -17.96 -2.37 2.34
CA GLY A 63 -16.99 -1.87 3.32
C GLY A 63 -15.73 -2.74 3.42
N GLY A 64 -15.87 -4.05 3.29
CA GLY A 64 -14.73 -4.97 3.23
C GLY A 64 -13.79 -4.72 2.04
N ILE A 65 -14.31 -4.35 0.87
CA ILE A 65 -13.48 -4.02 -0.32
C ILE A 65 -12.72 -2.71 -0.09
N LEU A 66 -13.38 -1.72 0.51
CA LEU A 66 -12.74 -0.46 0.90
C LEU A 66 -11.61 -0.71 1.91
N SER A 67 -11.86 -1.56 2.92
CA SER A 67 -10.82 -1.98 3.87
C SER A 67 -9.67 -2.69 3.17
N THR A 68 -9.94 -3.60 2.23
CA THR A 68 -8.88 -4.32 1.53
C THR A 68 -7.99 -3.40 0.70
N VAL A 69 -8.55 -2.44 -0.06
CA VAL A 69 -7.70 -1.54 -0.85
C VAL A 69 -6.86 -0.60 0.03
N LEU A 70 -7.37 -0.20 1.19
CA LEU A 70 -6.65 0.63 2.14
C LEU A 70 -5.55 -0.15 2.87
N ASP A 71 -5.81 -1.41 3.25
CA ASP A 71 -4.78 -2.31 3.80
C ASP A 71 -3.67 -2.57 2.78
N GLU A 72 -4.02 -2.87 1.53
CA GLU A 72 -3.05 -3.07 0.45
C GLU A 72 -2.23 -1.80 0.16
N ALA A 73 -2.84 -0.61 0.18
CA ALA A 73 -2.13 0.66 0.01
C ALA A 73 -1.12 0.91 1.15
N MET A 74 -1.50 0.64 2.40
CA MET A 74 -0.60 0.74 3.56
C MET A 74 0.50 -0.34 3.52
N GLY A 75 0.17 -1.57 3.13
CA GLY A 75 1.13 -2.66 2.94
C GLY A 75 2.16 -2.34 1.85
N ALA A 76 1.71 -1.84 0.70
CA ALA A 76 2.57 -1.38 -0.38
C ALA A 76 3.49 -0.24 0.08
N LEU A 77 2.99 0.70 0.89
CA LEU A 77 3.82 1.74 1.48
C LEU A 77 4.93 1.15 2.38
N CYS A 78 4.64 0.13 3.19
CA CYS A 78 5.69 -0.54 3.97
C CYS A 78 6.81 -1.09 3.08
N PHE A 79 6.44 -1.69 1.94
CA PHE A 79 7.41 -2.18 0.95
C PHE A 79 8.22 -1.03 0.34
N HIS A 80 7.55 0.06 -0.05
CA HIS A 80 8.20 1.28 -0.55
C HIS A 80 9.15 1.91 0.45
N LEU A 81 8.93 1.71 1.75
CA LEU A 81 9.80 2.17 2.83
C LEU A 81 10.91 1.15 3.17
N GLY A 82 10.97 0.03 2.45
CA GLY A 82 12.01 -0.99 2.58
C GLY A 82 11.74 -2.03 3.68
N TYR A 83 10.47 -2.32 3.97
CA TYR A 83 10.06 -3.32 4.96
C TYR A 83 9.17 -4.39 4.35
N ILE A 84 9.48 -5.65 4.68
CA ILE A 84 8.53 -6.76 4.53
C ILE A 84 7.73 -6.87 5.82
N VAL A 85 6.41 -6.91 5.68
CA VAL A 85 5.50 -6.80 6.81
C VAL A 85 4.34 -7.80 6.73
N MET A 86 3.66 -7.96 7.85
CA MET A 86 2.31 -8.52 7.93
C MET A 86 1.42 -7.53 8.67
N THR A 87 0.16 -7.40 8.28
CA THR A 87 -0.82 -6.58 8.99
C THR A 87 -0.99 -7.12 10.42
N ASP A 88 -0.83 -6.24 11.41
CA ASP A 88 -0.97 -6.55 12.84
C ASP A 88 -2.34 -6.08 13.33
N THR A 89 -2.67 -4.80 13.06
CA THR A 89 -3.97 -4.21 13.35
C THR A 89 -4.37 -3.24 12.25
N MET A 90 -5.66 -3.12 11.99
CA MET A 90 -6.24 -2.08 11.15
C MET A 90 -7.55 -1.59 11.75
N SER A 91 -7.82 -0.30 11.65
CA SER A 91 -9.05 0.34 12.13
C SER A 91 -9.51 1.37 11.11
N PHE A 92 -10.80 1.33 10.77
CA PHE A 92 -11.40 2.19 9.74
C PHE A 92 -12.66 2.89 10.26
N LYS A 93 -12.80 4.15 9.90
CA LYS A 93 -14.02 4.96 10.07
C LYS A 93 -14.63 5.23 8.70
N PHE A 94 -15.84 4.73 8.49
CA PHE A 94 -16.60 4.93 7.25
C PHE A 94 -17.51 6.16 7.42
N HIS A 95 -17.07 7.29 6.88
CA HIS A 95 -17.72 8.60 7.03
C HIS A 95 -18.90 8.79 6.07
N LYS A 96 -18.79 8.27 4.84
CA LYS A 96 -19.81 8.36 3.80
C LYS A 96 -19.82 7.08 2.97
N ALA A 97 -20.98 6.72 2.43
CA ALA A 97 -21.09 5.60 1.49
C ALA A 97 -20.31 5.93 0.21
N THR A 98 -19.45 5.01 -0.23
CA THR A 98 -18.57 5.20 -1.40
C THR A 98 -19.26 4.67 -2.67
N PRO A 99 -19.53 5.51 -3.68
CA PRO A 99 -20.12 5.05 -4.93
C PRO A 99 -19.19 4.12 -5.72
N VAL A 100 -19.76 3.10 -6.36
CA VAL A 100 -19.07 2.35 -7.44
C VAL A 100 -19.08 3.15 -8.74
N GLN A 101 -18.25 2.74 -9.71
CA GLN A 101 -18.15 3.29 -11.07
C GLN A 101 -17.76 4.77 -11.10
N GLN A 102 -16.99 5.20 -10.11
CA GLN A 102 -16.44 6.54 -9.98
C GLN A 102 -14.98 6.44 -9.53
N GLU A 103 -14.16 7.41 -9.94
CA GLU A 103 -12.79 7.53 -9.45
C GLU A 103 -12.77 8.06 -8.02
N HIS A 104 -11.96 7.43 -7.19
CA HIS A 104 -11.65 7.86 -5.84
C HIS A 104 -10.15 8.04 -5.68
N LEU A 105 -9.74 9.00 -4.87
CA LEU A 105 -8.34 9.18 -4.50
C LEU A 105 -8.05 8.35 -3.24
N ILE A 106 -7.03 7.50 -3.31
CA ILE A 106 -6.55 6.69 -2.19
C ILE A 106 -5.16 7.19 -1.82
N ARG A 107 -4.95 7.41 -0.53
CA ARG A 107 -3.67 7.83 0.05
C ARG A 107 -3.32 6.99 1.27
N ALA A 108 -2.04 6.69 1.43
CA ALA A 108 -1.48 6.14 2.65
C ALA A 108 -0.13 6.80 2.94
N TRP A 109 0.15 7.12 4.21
CA TRP A 109 1.37 7.81 4.62
C TRP A 109 1.92 7.28 5.95
N PRO A 110 3.25 7.38 6.16
CA PRO A 110 3.85 6.96 7.41
C PRO A 110 3.50 7.92 8.54
N VAL A 111 3.28 7.37 9.74
CA VAL A 111 3.08 8.13 10.97
C VAL A 111 4.19 7.84 11.96
N LYS A 112 4.58 6.57 12.14
CA LYS A 112 5.61 6.23 13.11
C LYS A 112 6.31 4.93 12.77
N LYS A 113 7.63 4.90 12.96
CA LYS A 113 8.41 3.66 12.97
C LYS A 113 8.76 3.29 14.41
N ALA A 114 8.17 2.20 14.90
CA ALA A 114 8.56 1.57 16.16
C ALA A 114 9.69 0.54 15.93
N LYS A 115 10.11 -0.15 16.99
CA LYS A 115 11.18 -1.16 16.87
C LYS A 115 10.81 -2.31 15.91
N ARG A 116 9.60 -2.84 16.03
CA ARG A 116 9.09 -4.01 15.29
C ARG A 116 7.83 -3.71 14.47
N LYS A 117 7.38 -2.46 14.41
CA LYS A 117 6.16 -2.08 13.72
C LYS A 117 6.36 -0.80 12.91
N VAL A 118 5.66 -0.70 11.79
CA VAL A 118 5.40 0.55 11.08
C VAL A 118 3.94 0.91 11.31
N ILE A 119 3.67 2.14 11.71
CA ILE A 119 2.32 2.68 11.91
C ILE A 119 2.07 3.67 10.79
N LEU A 120 0.94 3.49 10.12
CA LEU A 120 0.52 4.22 8.93
C LEU A 120 -0.91 4.73 9.12
N GLU A 121 -1.24 5.81 8.42
CA GLU A 121 -2.60 6.27 8.22
C GLU A 121 -2.96 6.18 6.73
N CYS A 122 -4.25 6.12 6.44
CA CYS A 122 -4.77 6.11 5.09
C CYS A 122 -6.14 6.79 4.99
N GLU A 123 -6.44 7.29 3.81
CA GLU A 123 -7.72 7.92 3.49
C GLU A 123 -8.19 7.57 2.08
N LEU A 124 -9.51 7.53 1.92
CA LEU A 124 -10.20 7.46 0.64
C LEU A 124 -11.10 8.68 0.51
N THR A 125 -10.87 9.48 -0.52
CA THR A 125 -11.61 10.72 -0.79
C THR A 125 -12.16 10.76 -2.21
N SER A 126 -13.03 11.73 -2.50
CA SER A 126 -13.25 12.17 -3.89
C SER A 126 -11.93 12.67 -4.48
N THR A 127 -11.83 12.67 -5.81
CA THR A 127 -10.61 13.09 -6.52
C THR A 127 -10.23 14.56 -6.29
N ASP A 128 -11.21 15.41 -5.96
CA ASP A 128 -11.02 16.81 -5.57
C ASP A 128 -10.74 17.00 -4.06
N GLY A 129 -10.73 15.91 -3.27
CA GLY A 129 -10.50 15.93 -1.83
C GLY A 129 -11.63 16.51 -0.98
N GLN A 130 -12.76 16.93 -1.57
CA GLN A 130 -13.85 17.59 -0.83
C GLN A 130 -14.67 16.61 0.02
N VAL A 131 -14.71 15.34 -0.37
CA VAL A 131 -15.49 14.31 0.29
C VAL A 131 -14.56 13.26 0.90
N LEU A 132 -14.51 13.19 2.22
CA LEU A 132 -13.91 12.07 2.94
C LEU A 132 -14.92 10.91 3.03
N TYR A 133 -14.56 9.76 2.47
CA TYR A 133 -15.37 8.55 2.54
C TYR A 133 -14.90 7.63 3.67
N VAL A 134 -13.60 7.35 3.73
CA VAL A 134 -13.01 6.45 4.72
C VAL A 134 -11.70 7.03 5.23
N LYS A 135 -11.48 6.97 6.54
CA LYS A 135 -10.19 7.22 7.17
C LYS A 135 -9.79 6.00 7.97
N GLY A 136 -8.52 5.64 7.96
CA GLY A 136 -8.02 4.50 8.71
C GLY A 136 -6.60 4.67 9.24
N GLU A 137 -6.26 3.78 10.16
CA GLU A 137 -4.92 3.59 10.69
C GLU A 137 -4.58 2.11 10.68
N GLY A 138 -3.29 1.80 10.50
CA GLY A 138 -2.79 0.44 10.46
C GLY A 138 -1.44 0.32 11.15
N ALA A 139 -1.25 -0.81 11.84
CA ALA A 139 0.05 -1.22 12.36
C ALA A 139 0.50 -2.48 11.62
N PHE A 140 1.74 -2.47 11.17
CA PHE A 140 2.33 -3.51 10.33
C PHE A 140 3.56 -4.09 11.02
N HIS A 141 3.56 -5.39 11.26
CA HIS A 141 4.65 -6.10 11.91
C HIS A 141 5.81 -6.31 10.94
N ILE A 142 7.00 -5.81 11.27
CA ILE A 142 8.20 -6.00 10.45
C ILE A 142 8.67 -7.44 10.59
N LEU A 143 8.69 -8.18 9.49
CA LEU A 143 9.17 -9.56 9.45
C LEU A 143 10.71 -9.60 9.50
N PRO A 144 11.32 -10.40 10.40
CA PRO A 144 12.76 -10.58 10.37
C PRO A 144 13.21 -11.37 9.13
N PRO A 145 14.47 -11.21 8.68
CA PRO A 145 14.98 -11.81 7.44
C PRO A 145 14.83 -13.33 7.35
N ARG A 146 14.82 -14.05 8.48
CA ARG A 146 14.61 -15.51 8.51
C ARG A 146 13.25 -15.97 7.96
N PHE A 147 12.27 -15.07 7.86
CA PHE A 147 10.99 -15.37 7.22
C PHE A 147 11.00 -15.04 5.73
N PHE A 148 12.03 -14.39 5.20
CA PHE A 148 12.12 -14.12 3.77
C PHE A 148 12.30 -15.46 3.07
N SER A 149 11.26 -15.90 2.39
CA SER A 149 11.19 -17.18 1.71
C SER A 149 10.56 -16.97 0.34
N ASP A 150 10.84 -17.88 -0.59
CA ASP A 150 10.30 -17.80 -1.95
C ASP A 150 8.77 -17.78 -1.92
N LYS A 151 8.16 -18.42 -0.91
CA LYS A 151 6.72 -18.42 -0.69
C LYS A 151 6.14 -17.02 -0.42
N LEU A 152 6.89 -16.16 0.26
CA LEU A 152 6.45 -14.80 0.61
C LEU A 152 6.83 -13.75 -0.45
N THR A 153 7.77 -14.06 -1.33
CA THR A 153 8.24 -13.13 -2.39
C THR A 153 7.88 -13.60 -3.80
N GLY A 154 7.06 -14.65 -3.93
CA GLY A 154 6.73 -15.27 -5.22
C GLY A 154 7.96 -15.78 -5.98
N GLY A 155 9.00 -16.22 -5.27
CA GLY A 155 10.26 -16.69 -5.85
C GLY A 155 11.26 -15.61 -6.24
N LYS A 156 11.01 -14.33 -5.88
CA LYS A 156 11.84 -13.17 -6.25
C LYS A 156 12.72 -12.65 -5.10
N ILE A 157 13.29 -13.51 -4.26
CA ILE A 157 14.02 -13.10 -3.02
C ILE A 157 15.19 -12.13 -3.28
N ALA A 158 16.02 -12.40 -4.31
CA ALA A 158 17.21 -11.59 -4.57
C ALA A 158 16.84 -10.16 -4.98
N VAL A 159 15.89 -10.02 -5.92
CA VAL A 159 15.34 -8.75 -6.37
C VAL A 159 14.66 -8.01 -5.21
N ALA A 160 13.89 -8.72 -4.38
CA ALA A 160 13.26 -8.15 -3.21
C ALA A 160 14.30 -7.56 -2.24
N SER A 161 15.38 -8.30 -1.97
CA SER A 161 16.39 -7.88 -0.98
C SER A 161 17.16 -6.63 -1.41
N GLU A 162 17.55 -6.53 -2.67
CA GLU A 162 18.24 -5.34 -3.21
C GLU A 162 17.29 -4.13 -3.28
N LEU A 163 16.06 -4.33 -3.73
CA LEU A 163 15.07 -3.26 -3.84
C LEU A 163 14.64 -2.71 -2.47
N LEU A 164 14.47 -3.59 -1.47
CA LEU A 164 14.21 -3.18 -0.08
C LEU A 164 15.35 -2.32 0.47
N ALA A 165 16.60 -2.65 0.17
CA ALA A 165 17.77 -1.87 0.60
C ALA A 165 17.79 -0.48 -0.05
N VAL A 166 17.52 -0.39 -1.36
CA VAL A 166 17.44 0.88 -2.09
C VAL A 166 16.29 1.74 -1.55
N ASN A 167 15.10 1.16 -1.42
CA ASN A 167 13.92 1.81 -0.86
C ASN A 167 14.23 2.42 0.52
N LYS A 168 14.78 1.61 1.41
CA LYS A 168 15.11 2.03 2.78
C LYS A 168 16.13 3.16 2.81
N LEU A 169 17.19 3.07 1.99
CA LEU A 169 18.23 4.11 1.93
C LEU A 169 17.66 5.44 1.41
N LYS A 170 16.87 5.41 0.34
CA LYS A 170 16.35 6.63 -0.30
C LYS A 170 15.23 7.29 0.49
N ARG A 171 14.44 6.52 1.26
CA ARG A 171 13.22 7.00 1.93
C ARG A 171 13.31 7.03 3.47
N ALA A 172 14.48 6.77 4.06
CA ALA A 172 14.68 6.84 5.52
C ALA A 172 14.25 8.18 6.15
N HIS A 173 14.50 9.27 5.42
CA HIS A 173 14.22 10.64 5.84
C HIS A 173 12.72 10.93 6.12
N LEU A 174 11.80 10.09 5.62
CA LEU A 174 10.36 10.29 5.82
C LEU A 174 9.96 10.12 7.29
N PHE A 175 10.64 9.26 8.05
CA PHE A 175 10.37 9.11 9.49
C PHE A 175 11.01 10.23 10.33
N ASP A 176 12.08 10.84 9.83
CA ASP A 176 12.73 11.98 10.48
C ASP A 176 11.84 13.23 10.41
N ARG A 177 11.12 13.41 9.30
CA ARG A 177 10.14 14.51 9.13
C ARG A 177 8.98 14.41 10.14
N ILE A 178 8.47 13.20 10.36
CA ILE A 178 7.31 13.00 11.25
C ILE A 178 7.68 13.12 12.73
N SER A 179 8.92 12.79 13.10
CA SER A 179 9.38 12.91 14.48
C SER A 179 9.59 14.35 14.94
N ASN A 180 9.57 15.32 14.02
CA ASN A 180 9.81 16.75 14.25
C ASN A 180 8.55 17.62 14.12
N THR A 181 7.37 17.01 13.98
CA THR A 181 6.04 17.64 13.97
C THR A 181 5.24 17.19 15.18
#